data_AF-A0A845GGA0-F1
#
_entry.id   AF-A0A845GGA0-F1
#
_cell.length_a   1.000
_cell.length_b   1.000
_cell.length_c   1.000
_cell.angle_alpha   90.00
_cell.angle_beta   90.00
_cell.angle_gamma   90.00
#
_symmetry.space_group_name_H-M   'P 1'
#
loop_
_entity.id
_entity.type
_entity.pdbx_description
1 polymer ?
#
loop_
_entity_poly.entity_id
_entity_poly.type
_entity_poly.pdbx_seq_one_letter_code
_entity_poly.pdbx_strand_id
1 'polypeptide(L)'
;MNKVESKSEGVHVTEGVSGTWFYHLSAAGTDVHGLCGAQTMHTAIPLARWGAKGHLNERYCSQCQGLGEVQLREAGAILPA
;
A
#
# COMPACT_ATOMS: atom_id res chain seq x y z
N MET A 1 16.05 -10.35 -27.42
CA MET A 1 14.61 -10.03 -27.29
C MET A 1 14.39 -9.62 -25.85
N ASN A 2 14.33 -8.31 -25.60
CA ASN A 2 14.22 -7.77 -24.25
C ASN A 2 12.77 -7.88 -23.81
N LYS A 3 12.50 -8.77 -22.86
CA LYS A 3 11.24 -8.81 -22.13
C LYS A 3 11.19 -7.52 -21.31
N VAL A 4 10.45 -6.53 -21.80
CA VAL A 4 10.13 -5.34 -21.01
C VAL A 4 9.18 -5.84 -19.93
N GLU A 5 9.76 -6.22 -18.79
CA GLU A 5 8.99 -6.50 -17.59
C GLU A 5 8.45 -5.16 -17.11
N SER A 6 7.18 -4.91 -17.44
CA SER A 6 6.35 -3.86 -16.89
C SER A 6 6.37 -3.98 -15.36
N LYS A 7 7.32 -3.28 -14.73
CA LYS A 7 7.40 -3.08 -13.28
C LYS A 7 6.10 -2.43 -12.85
N SER A 8 5.18 -3.26 -12.35
CA SER A 8 4.08 -2.97 -11.43
C SER A 8 3.88 -1.48 -11.16
N GLU A 9 3.20 -0.78 -12.06
CA GLU A 9 2.78 0.60 -11.83
C GLU A 9 1.63 0.57 -10.83
N GLY A 10 1.91 0.88 -9.56
CA GLY A 10 0.89 0.83 -8.52
C GLY A 10 1.44 1.00 -7.12
N VAL A 11 0.56 0.71 -6.16
CA VAL A 11 0.83 0.77 -4.72
C VAL A 11 0.72 -0.61 -4.11
N HIS A 12 1.38 -0.84 -2.99
CA HIS A 12 1.24 -2.05 -2.19
C HIS A 12 1.18 -1.71 -0.70
N VAL A 13 0.72 -2.66 0.11
CA VAL A 13 0.57 -2.48 1.55
C VAL A 13 1.93 -2.61 2.22
N THR A 14 2.18 -1.73 3.19
CA THR A 14 3.32 -1.76 4.10
C THR A 14 2.84 -1.57 5.52
N GLU A 15 3.62 -2.00 6.51
CA GLU A 15 3.29 -1.82 7.94
C GLU A 15 4.13 -0.70 8.53
N GLY A 16 3.52 0.16 9.35
CA GLY A 16 4.23 1.24 10.03
C GLY A 16 5.23 0.70 11.05
N VAL A 17 6.45 1.20 11.07
CA VAL A 17 7.48 0.72 12.03
C VAL A 17 7.15 1.08 13.48
N SER A 18 6.32 2.11 13.70
CA SER A 18 5.97 2.65 15.01
C SER A 18 4.72 2.01 15.63
N GLY A 19 4.05 1.08 14.95
CA GLY A 19 2.82 0.49 15.47
C GLY A 19 2.47 -0.85 14.84
N THR A 20 2.02 -1.79 15.66
CA THR A 20 1.58 -3.10 15.20
C THR A 20 0.21 -3.00 14.53
N TRP A 21 0.03 -3.73 13.43
CA TRP A 21 -1.23 -3.82 12.69
C TRP A 21 -1.73 -2.46 12.16
N PHE A 22 -0.81 -1.51 11.94
CA PHE A 22 -1.12 -0.22 11.31
C PHE A 22 -0.51 -0.16 9.92
N TYR A 23 -1.38 -0.16 8.92
CA TYR A 23 -1.00 -0.33 7.53
C TYR A 23 -1.02 0.99 6.75
N HIS A 24 -0.06 1.09 5.85
CA HIS A 24 0.19 2.18 4.92
C HIS A 24 0.22 1.63 3.50
N LEU A 25 0.17 2.53 2.51
CA LEU A 25 0.48 2.20 1.13
C LEU A 25 1.83 2.77 0.79
N SER A 26 2.65 2.04 0.05
CA SER A 26 3.91 2.51 -0.52
C SER A 26 3.85 2.37 -2.05
N ALA A 27 4.64 3.18 -2.75
CA ALA A 27 4.79 3.03 -4.19
C ALA A 27 5.57 1.75 -4.50
N ALA A 28 5.24 1.10 -5.62
CA ALA A 28 5.94 -0.10 -6.04
C ALA A 28 7.47 0.12 -6.11
N GLY A 29 8.23 -0.85 -5.60
CA GLY A 29 9.69 -0.81 -5.57
C GLY A 29 10.31 -0.20 -4.32
N THR A 30 9.52 0.22 -3.33
CA THR A 30 10.03 0.60 -2.00
C THR A 30 9.06 0.22 -0.88
N ASP A 31 9.62 -0.20 0.25
CA ASP A 31 8.87 -0.48 1.48
C ASP A 31 9.23 0.50 2.61
N VAL A 32 10.16 1.44 2.36
CA VAL A 32 10.80 2.24 3.42
C VAL A 32 9.89 3.36 3.91
N HIS A 33 9.08 3.93 3.02
CA HIS A 33 8.13 4.99 3.35
C HIS A 33 6.77 4.72 2.75
N GLY A 34 5.73 4.97 3.53
CA GLY A 34 4.37 5.08 3.03
C GLY A 34 4.17 6.36 2.22
N LEU A 35 3.12 6.42 1.41
CA LEU A 35 2.73 7.60 0.63
C LEU A 35 2.50 8.83 1.52
N CYS A 36 2.12 8.63 2.79
CA CYS A 36 1.99 9.71 3.78
C CYS A 36 3.33 10.17 4.39
N GLY A 37 4.47 9.58 4.00
CA GLY A 37 5.80 9.89 4.52
C GLY A 37 6.19 9.16 5.81
N ALA A 38 5.30 8.32 6.37
CA ALA A 38 5.64 7.52 7.53
C ALA A 38 6.70 6.47 7.18
N GLN A 39 7.61 6.17 8.11
CA GLN A 39 8.50 5.03 7.98
C GLN A 39 7.72 3.72 8.06
N THR A 40 8.00 2.83 7.12
CA THR A 40 7.29 1.57 6.97
C THR A 40 8.26 0.42 6.79
N MET A 41 7.72 -0.80 6.87
CA MET A 41 8.40 -2.05 6.60
C MET A 41 7.54 -2.96 5.73
N HIS A 42 8.19 -3.94 5.14
CA HIS A 42 7.53 -4.98 4.36
C HIS A 42 6.43 -5.69 5.16
N THR A 43 5.31 -6.00 4.51
CA THR A 43 4.27 -6.87 5.07
C THR A 43 3.75 -7.83 4.01
N ALA A 44 3.31 -9.01 4.45
CA ALA A 44 2.70 -10.01 3.58
C ALA A 44 1.22 -9.73 3.27
N ILE A 45 0.64 -8.66 3.84
CA ILE A 45 -0.74 -8.27 3.58
C ILE A 45 -0.89 -7.84 2.10
N PRO A 46 -1.72 -8.53 1.31
CA PRO A 46 -1.94 -8.13 -0.08
C PRO A 46 -2.81 -6.87 -0.14
N LEU A 47 -2.67 -6.09 -1.22
CA LEU A 47 -3.48 -4.88 -1.46
C LEU A 47 -4.99 -5.17 -1.41
N ALA A 48 -5.41 -6.35 -1.88
CA ALA A 48 -6.79 -6.84 -1.82
C ALA A 48 -7.39 -6.88 -0.40
N ARG A 49 -6.56 -6.78 0.65
CA ARG A 49 -6.97 -6.76 2.07
C ARG A 49 -6.90 -5.36 2.69
N TRP A 50 -6.70 -4.31 1.88
CA TRP A 50 -6.79 -2.94 2.36
C TRP A 50 -8.17 -2.68 2.98
N GLY A 51 -8.21 -2.03 4.15
CA GLY A 51 -9.45 -1.74 4.88
C GLY A 51 -10.08 -2.92 5.62
N ALA A 52 -9.59 -4.16 5.42
CA ALA A 52 -10.15 -5.35 6.05
C ALA A 52 -9.94 -5.33 7.57
N LYS A 53 -11.01 -5.45 8.35
CA LYS A 53 -10.94 -5.58 9.81
C LYS A 53 -10.98 -7.05 10.20
N GLY A 54 -9.89 -7.54 10.78
CA GLY A 54 -9.80 -8.83 11.42
C GLY A 54 -9.93 -8.73 12.94
N HIS A 55 -9.39 -9.72 13.64
CA HIS A 55 -9.41 -9.79 15.09
C HIS A 55 -8.25 -9.03 15.75
N LEU A 56 -7.36 -8.44 14.94
CA LEU A 56 -6.12 -7.79 15.40
C LEU A 56 -6.26 -6.26 15.49
N ASN A 57 -7.48 -5.73 15.30
CA ASN A 57 -7.77 -4.30 15.30
C ASN A 57 -6.89 -3.55 14.28
N GLU A 58 -6.84 -4.08 13.07
CA GLU A 58 -6.10 -3.53 11.95
C GLU A 58 -6.58 -2.10 11.66
N ARG A 59 -5.61 -1.21 11.46
CA ARG A 59 -5.85 0.19 11.13
C ARG A 59 -5.19 0.49 9.79
N TYR A 60 -5.83 1.35 9.01
CA TYR A 60 -5.36 1.72 7.68
C TYR A 60 -5.25 3.25 7.61
N CYS A 61 -4.11 3.73 7.11
CA CYS A 61 -3.83 5.17 7.03
C CYS A 61 -4.75 5.83 6.00
N SER A 62 -5.64 6.72 6.45
CA SER A 62 -6.59 7.45 5.58
C SER A 62 -5.89 8.36 4.56
N GLN A 63 -4.75 8.97 4.93
CA GLN A 63 -3.96 9.76 3.99
C GLN A 63 -3.37 8.88 2.87
N CYS A 64 -2.87 7.68 3.23
CA CYS A 64 -2.40 6.73 2.23
C CYS A 64 -3.54 6.27 1.31
N GLN A 65 -4.75 6.05 1.84
CA GLN A 65 -5.91 5.68 1.03
C GLN A 65 -6.19 6.74 -0.05
N GLY A 66 -6.31 8.02 0.32
CA GLY A 66 -6.58 9.07 -0.66
C GLY A 66 -5.48 9.20 -1.73
N LEU A 67 -4.20 9.10 -1.34
CA LEU A 67 -3.08 9.16 -2.29
C LEU A 67 -3.02 7.91 -3.20
N GLY A 68 -3.32 6.74 -2.64
CA GLY A 68 -3.37 5.48 -3.39
C GLY A 68 -4.52 5.44 -4.40
N GLU A 69 -5.69 6.00 -4.07
CA GLU A 69 -6.81 6.14 -5.01
C GLU A 69 -6.43 7.00 -6.23
N VAL A 70 -5.65 8.06 -6.02
CA VAL A 70 -5.14 8.91 -7.11
C VAL A 70 -4.17 8.12 -7.98
N GLN A 71 -3.14 7.49 -7.39
CA GLN A 71 -2.14 6.73 -8.15
C GLN A 71 -2.74 5.54 -8.92
N LEU A 72 -3.67 4.80 -8.31
CA LEU A 72 -4.32 3.69 -8.99
C LEU A 72 -5.23 4.17 -10.12
N ARG A 73 -5.94 5.29 -9.96
CA ARG A 73 -6.79 5.84 -11.03
C ARG A 73 -5.96 6.23 -12.26
N GLU A 74 -4.78 6.80 -12.06
CA GLU A 74 -3.84 7.11 -13.15
C GLU A 74 -3.37 5.82 -13.87
N ALA A 75 -3.26 4.71 -13.14
CA ALA A 75 -2.93 3.38 -13.67
C ALA A 75 -4.14 2.57 -14.16
N GLY A 76 -5.37 3.12 -14.13
CA GLY A 76 -6.59 2.41 -14.53
C GLY A 76 -7.08 1.34 -13.54
N ALA A 77 -6.68 1.41 -12.28
CA ALA A 77 -7.02 0.50 -11.19
C ALA A 77 -7.77 1.22 -10.04
N ILE A 78 -8.29 0.45 -9.08
CA ILE A 78 -9.07 0.96 -7.94
C ILE A 78 -8.63 0.23 -6.67
N LEU A 79 -8.53 0.95 -5.54
CA LEU A 79 -8.39 0.32 -4.23
C LEU A 79 -9.64 -0.54 -3.92
N PRO A 80 -9.48 -1.71 -3.29
CA PRO A 80 -10.63 -2.49 -2.85
C PRO A 80 -11.40 -1.74 -1.75
N ALA A 81 -12.72 -1.96 -1.73
CA ALA A 81 -13.66 -1.36 -0.78
C ALA A 81 -13.61 -2.02 0.60
#